data_AF-A0A075I1L9-F1
#
_entry.id   AF-A0A075I1L9-F1
#
_cell.length_a   1.000
_cell.length_b   1.000
_cell.length_c   1.000
_cell.angle_alpha   90.00
_cell.angle_beta   90.00
_cell.angle_gamma   90.00
#
_symmetry.space_group_name_H-M   'P 1'
#
loop_
_entity.id
_entity.type
_entity.pdbx_description
1 polymer ?
#
loop_
_entity_poly.entity_id
_entity_poly.type
_entity_poly.pdbx_seq_one_letter_code
_entity_poly.pdbx_strand_id
1 'polypeptide(L)'
;MRKKITAVGFEGSDGLKQIFILRRSGIEEGVNELLPGIKIIFYDETKEKEMILDTFELMEKYPLLVTYNGDGFDLPYLYNRASRLGIDRQKIHCT
;
A
#
# COMPACT_ATOMS: atom_id res chain seq x y z
N MET A 1 19.80 -1.79 6.22
CA MET A 1 18.33 -1.96 6.39
C MET A 1 17.62 -1.43 5.15
N ARG A 2 16.72 -2.21 4.51
CA ARG A 2 15.91 -1.73 3.36
C ARG A 2 14.71 -0.95 3.91
N LYS A 3 14.29 0.12 3.24
CA LYS A 3 13.26 1.06 3.71
C LYS A 3 11.88 0.36 3.85
N LYS A 4 11.08 0.75 4.84
CA LYS A 4 9.67 0.32 4.96
C LYS A 4 8.84 0.91 3.82
N ILE A 5 7.75 0.26 3.44
CA ILE A 5 6.68 0.90 2.67
C ILE A 5 5.90 1.75 3.67
N THR A 6 5.68 3.03 3.35
CA THR A 6 5.09 3.96 4.31
C THR A 6 3.80 4.62 3.85
N ALA A 7 3.50 4.52 2.57
CA ALA A 7 2.19 4.78 2.06
C ALA A 7 1.97 3.98 0.76
N VAL A 8 0.71 3.71 0.44
CA VAL A 8 0.27 3.19 -0.85
C VAL A 8 -1.01 3.93 -1.24
N GLY A 9 -1.06 4.50 -2.45
CA GLY A 9 -2.20 5.25 -2.96
C GLY A 9 -2.91 4.50 -4.08
N PHE A 10 -4.24 4.58 -4.10
CA PHE A 10 -5.09 3.94 -5.10
C PHE A 10 -6.12 4.93 -5.62
N GLU A 11 -6.29 4.92 -6.94
CA GLU A 11 -7.41 5.56 -7.64
C GLU A 11 -8.04 4.53 -8.56
N GLY A 12 -9.32 4.26 -8.35
CA GLY A 12 -10.10 3.27 -9.11
C GLY A 12 -11.02 3.94 -10.13
N SER A 13 -11.28 3.24 -11.23
CA SER A 13 -12.22 3.68 -12.27
C SER A 13 -13.68 3.75 -11.79
N ASP A 14 -13.98 3.14 -10.65
CA ASP A 14 -15.27 3.13 -9.95
C ASP A 14 -15.42 4.29 -8.94
N GLY A 15 -14.48 5.24 -8.94
CA GLY A 15 -14.50 6.40 -8.04
C GLY A 15 -13.82 6.15 -6.69
N LEU A 16 -13.19 4.99 -6.48
CA LEU A 16 -12.34 4.76 -5.31
C LEU A 16 -11.19 5.77 -5.30
N LYS A 17 -11.01 6.47 -4.17
CA LYS A 17 -9.83 7.25 -3.85
C LYS A 17 -9.37 6.91 -2.45
N GLN A 18 -8.29 6.14 -2.32
CA GLN A 18 -7.87 5.60 -1.03
C GLN A 18 -6.35 5.64 -0.84
N ILE A 19 -5.91 5.95 0.36
CA ILE A 19 -4.50 5.95 0.74
C ILE A 19 -4.33 5.13 2.02
N PHE A 20 -3.38 4.20 1.99
CA PHE A 20 -2.87 3.52 3.17
C PHE A 20 -1.63 4.24 3.66
N ILE A 21 -1.54 4.49 4.97
CA ILE A 21 -0.41 5.20 5.60
C ILE A 21 0.09 4.41 6.79
N LEU A 22 1.40 4.16 6.82
CA LEU A 22 2.09 3.60 7.99
C LEU A 22 2.56 4.73 8.90
N ARG A 23 2.07 4.75 10.14
CA ARG A 23 2.54 5.67 11.18
C ARG A 23 4.01 5.42 11.48
N ARG A 24 4.70 6.48 11.91
CA ARG A 24 6.10 6.43 12.32
C ARG A 24 6.24 7.08 13.70
N SER A 25 6.92 6.39 14.60
CA SER A 25 7.20 6.92 15.93
C SER A 25 7.98 8.24 15.83
N GLY A 26 7.57 9.24 16.59
CA GLY A 26 8.22 10.56 16.62
C GLY A 26 7.90 11.48 15.45
N ILE A 27 6.90 11.14 14.63
CA ILE A 27 6.34 12.05 13.61
C ILE A 27 4.89 12.33 13.98
N GLU A 28 4.56 13.59 14.23
CA GLU A 28 3.18 14.02 14.46
C GLU A 28 2.34 13.89 13.18
N GLU A 29 1.06 13.58 13.35
CA GLU A 29 0.11 13.60 12.24
C GLU A 29 -0.09 15.06 11.78
N GLY A 30 0.21 15.32 10.51
CA GLY A 30 -0.02 16.63 9.90
C GLY A 30 -1.51 16.90 9.66
N VAL A 31 -1.80 18.11 9.18
CA VAL A 31 -3.15 18.47 8.74
C VAL A 31 -3.44 17.77 7.42
N ASN A 32 -4.58 17.09 7.33
CA ASN A 32 -5.02 16.48 6.08
C ASN A 32 -5.55 17.57 5.12
N GLU A 33 -4.70 17.98 4.17
CA GLU A 33 -5.02 18.95 3.13
C GLU A 33 -5.50 18.29 1.81
N LEU A 34 -5.73 16.98 1.83
CA LEU A 34 -6.19 16.27 0.64
C LEU A 34 -7.63 16.65 0.29
N LEU A 35 -7.94 16.52 -1.01
CA LEU A 35 -9.28 16.79 -1.53
C LEU A 35 -10.36 15.97 -0.80
N PRO A 36 -11.57 16.52 -0.63
CA PRO A 36 -12.71 15.78 -0.07
C PRO A 36 -12.95 14.48 -0.83
N GLY A 37 -13.29 13.42 -0.10
CA GLY A 37 -13.60 12.10 -0.67
C GLY A 37 -12.40 11.14 -0.79
N ILE A 38 -11.19 11.57 -0.42
CA ILE A 38 -10.05 10.65 -0.28
C ILE A 38 -10.14 9.94 1.08
N LYS A 39 -10.27 8.62 1.06
CA LYS A 39 -10.28 7.79 2.26
C LYS A 39 -8.85 7.46 2.70
N ILE A 40 -8.49 7.84 3.91
CA ILE A 40 -7.18 7.50 4.49
C ILE A 40 -7.36 6.37 5.51
N ILE A 41 -6.54 5.33 5.41
CA ILE A 41 -6.45 4.27 6.42
C ILE A 41 -5.06 4.29 7.03
N PHE A 42 -5.01 4.46 8.35
CA PHE A 42 -3.76 4.48 9.11
C PHE A 42 -3.47 3.10 9.70
N TYR A 43 -2.22 2.68 9.60
CA TYR A 43 -1.65 1.49 10.21
C TYR A 43 -0.59 1.93 11.23
N ASP A 44 -0.55 1.28 12.39
CA ASP A 44 0.52 1.50 13.35
C ASP A 44 1.87 1.05 12.79
N GLU A 45 2.96 1.60 13.30
CA GLU A 45 4.31 1.35 12.76
C GLU A 45 4.70 -0.14 12.70
N THR A 46 4.13 -0.96 13.58
CA THR A 46 4.34 -2.41 13.67
C THR A 46 3.50 -3.21 12.67
N LYS A 47 2.52 -2.58 12.01
CA LYS A 47 1.49 -3.20 11.17
C LYS A 47 1.75 -3.06 9.66
N GLU A 48 2.99 -2.84 9.25
CA GLU A 48 3.36 -2.79 7.82
C GLU A 48 2.94 -4.06 7.07
N LYS A 49 2.99 -5.22 7.72
CA LYS A 49 2.55 -6.50 7.13
C LYS A 49 1.06 -6.48 6.77
N GLU A 50 0.22 -5.95 7.64
CA GLU A 50 -1.22 -5.81 7.42
C GLU A 50 -1.47 -4.83 6.25
N MET A 51 -0.81 -3.68 6.26
CA MET A 51 -0.93 -2.69 5.18
C MET A 51 -0.60 -3.26 3.79
N ILE A 52 0.41 -4.13 3.71
CA ILE A 52 0.81 -4.78 2.46
C ILE A 52 -0.19 -5.87 2.05
N LEU A 53 -0.78 -6.61 3.00
CA LEU A 53 -1.84 -7.57 2.69
C LEU A 53 -3.09 -6.87 2.12
N ASP A 54 -3.54 -5.82 2.79
CA ASP A 54 -4.69 -5.01 2.33
C ASP A 54 -4.40 -4.37 0.97
N THR A 55 -3.14 -4.06 0.66
CA THR A 55 -2.71 -3.59 -0.67
C THR A 55 -2.97 -4.66 -1.73
N PHE A 56 -2.53 -5.90 -1.51
CA PHE A 56 -2.78 -6.99 -2.44
C PHE A 56 -4.27 -7.31 -2.57
N GLU A 57 -5.00 -7.38 -1.46
CA GLU A 57 -6.45 -7.62 -1.45
C GLU A 57 -7.22 -6.54 -2.22
N LEU A 58 -6.77 -5.28 -2.15
CA LEU A 58 -7.38 -4.19 -2.92
C LEU A 58 -7.05 -4.29 -4.41
N MET A 59 -5.80 -4.60 -4.77
CA MET A 59 -5.39 -4.81 -6.16
C MET A 59 -6.19 -5.92 -6.82
N GLU A 60 -6.46 -7.02 -6.11
CA GLU A 60 -7.23 -8.18 -6.60
C GLU A 60 -8.69 -7.85 -6.95
N LYS A 61 -9.24 -6.74 -6.43
CA LYS A 61 -10.60 -6.28 -6.78
C LYS A 61 -10.66 -5.66 -8.18
N TYR A 62 -9.52 -5.35 -8.78
CA TYR A 62 -9.45 -4.71 -10.09
C TYR A 62 -8.82 -5.68 -11.12
N PRO A 63 -9.47 -5.92 -12.26
CA PRO A 63 -8.94 -6.82 -13.30
C PRO A 63 -7.75 -6.21 -14.07
N LEU A 64 -7.54 -4.89 -13.96
CA LEU A 64 -6.46 -4.17 -14.61
C LEU A 64 -5.82 -3.21 -13.61
N LEU A 65 -4.50 -3.31 -13.46
CA LEU A 65 -3.70 -2.39 -12.66
C LEU A 65 -2.87 -1.49 -13.58
N VAL A 66 -2.99 -0.18 -13.40
CA VAL A 66 -2.16 0.81 -14.08
C VAL A 66 -1.20 1.42 -13.08
N THR A 67 0.09 1.48 -13.44
CA THR A 67 1.14 2.06 -12.63
C THR A 67 2.01 2.98 -13.47
N TYR A 68 2.80 3.83 -12.83
CA TYR A 68 3.84 4.61 -13.50
C TYR A 68 5.20 4.08 -13.08
N ASN A 69 5.87 3.34 -13.97
CA ASN A 69 7.10 2.60 -13.69
C ASN A 69 6.96 1.49 -12.61
N GLY A 70 5.75 0.94 -12.42
CA GLY A 70 5.50 -0.06 -11.38
C GLY A 70 6.21 -1.39 -11.62
N ASP A 71 6.38 -1.81 -12.87
CA ASP A 71 7.15 -3.01 -13.22
C ASP A 71 8.63 -2.87 -12.84
N GLY A 72 9.17 -1.65 -12.94
CA GLY A 72 10.56 -1.33 -12.60
C GLY A 72 10.78 -1.04 -11.12
N PHE A 73 9.73 -0.72 -10.36
CA PHE A 73 9.84 -0.30 -8.97
C PHE A 73 8.73 -0.83 -8.07
N ASP A 74 7.50 -0.35 -8.19
CA ASP A 74 6.42 -0.57 -7.22
C ASP A 74 6.12 -2.05 -6.95
N LEU A 75 5.87 -2.84 -7.99
CA LEU A 75 5.50 -4.25 -7.86
C LEU A 75 6.67 -5.11 -7.35
N PRO A 76 7.90 -5.01 -7.91
CA PRO A 76 9.05 -5.71 -7.33
C PRO A 76 9.34 -5.27 -5.88
N TYR A 77 9.12 -3.99 -5.53
CA TYR A 77 9.36 -3.52 -4.18
C TYR A 77 8.37 -4.11 -3.18
N LEU A 78 7.07 -4.07 -3.52
CA LEU A 78 5.97 -4.62 -2.72
C LEU A 78 6.16 -6.12 -2.51
N TYR A 79 6.37 -6.87 -3.60
CA TYR A 79 6.59 -8.33 -3.55
C TYR A 79 7.79 -8.71 -2.67
N ASN A 80 8.94 -8.07 -2.89
CA ASN A 80 10.14 -8.34 -2.12
C ASN A 80 10.01 -7.92 -0.65
N ARG A 81 9.25 -6.86 -0.35
CA ARG A 81 8.99 -6.45 1.03
C ARG A 81 8.07 -7.44 1.72
N ALA A 82 7.01 -7.88 1.07
CA ALA A 82 6.09 -8.90 1.55
C ALA A 82 6.82 -10.21 1.91
N SER A 83 7.68 -10.69 1.00
CA SER A 83 8.49 -11.89 1.23
C SER A 83 9.41 -11.76 2.44
N ARG A 84 9.97 -10.57 2.71
CA ARG A 84 10.83 -10.32 3.89
C ARG A 84 10.07 -10.23 5.20
N LEU A 85 8.79 -9.86 5.16
CA LEU A 85 7.90 -9.82 6.33
C LEU A 85 7.23 -11.18 6.59
N GLY A 86 7.63 -12.23 5.85
CA GLY A 86 7.05 -13.56 5.98
C GLY A 86 5.56 -13.60 5.60
N ILE A 87 5.15 -12.82 4.61
CA ILE A 87 3.86 -13.01 3.95
C ILE A 87 3.98 -14.23 3.03
N ASP A 88 3.03 -15.15 3.14
CA ASP A 88 2.96 -16.32 2.27
C ASP A 88 2.73 -15.88 0.83
N ARG A 89 3.53 -16.42 -0.10
CA ARG A 89 3.44 -16.13 -1.53
C ARG A 89 2.10 -16.55 -2.12
N GLN A 90 1.42 -17.54 -1.53
CA GLN A 90 0.07 -17.91 -1.96
C GLN A 90 -0.98 -16.83 -1.69
N LYS A 91 -0.67 -15.86 -0.82
CA LYS A 91 -1.53 -14.68 -0.56
C LYS A 91 -1.19 -13.50 -1.47
N ILE A 92 -0.32 -13.70 -2.45
CA ILE A 92 0.13 -12.66 -3.38
C ILE A 92 -0.23 -13.14 -4.80
N HIS A 93 -1.42 -12.78 -5.29
CA HIS A 93 -1.90 -13.24 -6.60
C HIS A 93 -1.52 -12.31 -7.76
N CYS A 94 -0.93 -11.14 -7.47
CA CYS A 94 -0.49 -10.19 -8.49
C CYS A 94 0.94 -10.52 -8.97
N THR A 95 1.09 -11.55 -9.81
CA THR A 95 2.30 -11.81 -10.61
C THR A 95 1.93 -12.33 -11.98
#